data_AF-A0A0G4EZ51-F1
#
_entry.id   AF-A0A0G4EZ51-F1
#
_cell.length_a   1.000
_cell.length_b   1.000
_cell.length_c   1.000
_cell.angle_alpha   90.00
_cell.angle_beta   90.00
_cell.angle_gamma   90.00
#
_symmetry.space_group_name_H-M   'P 1'
#
loop_
_entity.id
_entity.type
_entity.pdbx_description
1 polymer ?
#
loop_
_entity_poly.entity_id
_entity_poly.type
_entity_poly.pdbx_seq_one_letter_code
_entity_poly.pdbx_strand_id
1 'polypeptide(L)'
;MKEGIPFCRVPGDVTQTITSYLDSPSALSLRLVDKCRAAALTLASLIALFSSLLASIANDAELEGLLQVPIPQLPLNSDLSHFYTSGITRWLFHQLISRLCILDNCGLSRWRLPLLMLYYIRGRRPLVLEKKNFGVFDSVADALRQPEAKRQWSVMSHCLQLSLSQGGAQPVMEYGRISSPSNIRHHLRIAVRDSPSPLCPDAFDPKDPTTEIDQTDTVFHTYSGMVAFTLAGLSRRPSGRDAIRPRATPGTAVSFLWFARDRSSAIARWVRAVLEYPASALPMRVYDKVLRRGTDRRSVSERGTSIEIRNSRYRLIVVTTSTQHGHFACVTVGDYPSLDIYTTEQPPFTATRAALQMLLGQQAADEVWWSLVDDEHVTVHV
;
A
#
# COMPACT_ATOMS: atom_id res chain seq x y z
N MET A 1 16.76 27.03 -24.09
CA MET A 1 16.63 25.60 -24.44
C MET A 1 17.99 24.95 -24.26
N LYS A 2 18.16 23.96 -23.38
CA LYS A 2 19.39 23.16 -23.34
C LYS A 2 19.26 22.12 -24.45
N GLU A 3 20.19 22.12 -25.42
CA GLU A 3 20.23 21.11 -26.47
C GLU A 3 20.35 19.72 -25.82
N GLY A 4 19.33 18.88 -26.02
CA GLY A 4 19.38 17.49 -25.59
C GLY A 4 20.35 16.70 -26.47
N ILE A 5 20.90 15.61 -25.93
CA ILE A 5 21.75 14.70 -26.71
C ILE A 5 20.90 14.10 -27.86
N PRO A 6 21.31 14.26 -29.12
CA PRO A 6 20.59 13.69 -30.27
C PRO A 6 20.43 12.18 -30.13
N PHE A 7 19.27 11.63 -30.50
CA PHE A 7 18.99 10.19 -30.36
C PHE A 7 19.97 9.29 -31.11
N CYS A 8 20.53 9.74 -32.24
CA CYS A 8 21.57 9.00 -32.95
C CYS A 8 22.86 8.80 -32.13
N ARG A 9 23.03 9.54 -31.03
CA ARG A 9 24.12 9.37 -30.05
C ARG A 9 23.70 8.57 -28.82
N VAL A 10 22.45 8.10 -28.76
CA VAL A 10 21.97 7.17 -27.74
C VAL A 10 22.51 5.78 -28.10
N PRO A 11 23.17 5.07 -27.16
CA PRO A 11 23.71 3.74 -27.43
C PRO A 11 22.63 2.78 -27.96
N GLY A 12 23.00 1.90 -28.90
CA GLY A 12 22.05 1.04 -29.61
C GLY A 12 21.26 0.11 -28.69
N ASP A 13 21.87 -0.36 -27.61
CA ASP A 13 21.21 -1.18 -26.59
C ASP A 13 20.14 -0.39 -25.81
N VAL A 14 20.36 0.90 -25.58
CA VAL A 14 19.38 1.81 -24.96
C VAL A 14 18.22 2.03 -25.91
N THR A 15 18.49 2.17 -27.21
CA THR A 15 17.46 2.25 -28.24
C THR A 15 16.60 0.99 -28.26
N GLN A 16 17.20 -0.20 -28.30
CA GLN A 16 16.47 -1.48 -28.24
C GLN A 16 15.64 -1.61 -26.95
N THR A 17 16.20 -1.12 -25.84
CA THR A 17 15.54 -1.05 -24.55
C THR A 17 14.28 -0.16 -24.64
N ILE A 18 14.37 1.06 -25.17
CA ILE A 18 13.22 1.94 -25.45
C ILE A 18 12.18 1.26 -26.34
N THR A 19 12.61 0.63 -27.44
CA THR A 19 11.69 0.00 -28.40
C THR A 19 10.91 -1.13 -27.75
N SER A 20 11.60 -1.98 -26.96
CA SER A 20 10.95 -3.04 -26.18
C SER A 20 9.91 -2.51 -25.18
N TYR A 21 10.05 -1.25 -24.74
CA TYR A 21 9.10 -0.60 -23.85
C TYR A 21 7.91 0.02 -24.60
N LEU A 22 8.13 0.62 -25.76
CA LEU A 22 7.05 1.18 -26.59
C LEU A 22 6.04 0.11 -27.05
N ASP A 23 6.49 -1.13 -27.16
CA ASP A 23 5.66 -2.28 -27.54
C ASP A 23 4.91 -2.88 -26.34
N SER A 24 5.22 -2.49 -25.10
CA SER A 24 4.46 -2.90 -23.93
C SER A 24 3.13 -2.12 -23.84
N PRO A 25 1.97 -2.78 -23.75
CA PRO A 25 0.69 -2.11 -23.54
C PRO A 25 0.60 -1.34 -22.21
N SER A 26 1.53 -1.60 -21.28
CA SER A 26 1.56 -1.01 -19.94
C SER A 26 2.32 0.33 -19.85
N ALA A 27 3.06 0.73 -20.90
CA ALA A 27 3.93 1.92 -20.89
C ALA A 27 3.27 3.13 -21.61
N LEU A 28 2.19 3.66 -21.04
CA LEU A 28 1.38 4.72 -21.66
C LEU A 28 2.11 6.08 -21.76
N SER A 29 3.01 6.42 -20.83
CA SER A 29 3.72 7.72 -20.88
C SER A 29 4.74 7.79 -22.02
N LEU A 30 5.30 6.65 -22.43
CA LEU A 30 6.21 6.59 -23.58
C LEU A 30 5.46 6.54 -24.91
N ARG A 31 4.19 6.13 -24.93
CA ARG A 31 3.34 6.15 -26.13
C ARG A 31 2.91 7.56 -26.57
N LEU A 32 2.94 8.55 -25.67
CA LEU A 32 2.80 9.96 -26.04
C LEU A 32 3.99 10.45 -26.88
N VAL A 33 5.12 9.74 -26.84
CA VAL A 33 6.18 9.89 -27.83
C VAL A 33 5.79 9.06 -29.04
N ASP A 34 5.26 9.75 -30.06
CA ASP A 34 4.94 9.21 -31.37
C ASP A 34 6.04 8.22 -31.84
N LYS A 35 5.67 7.05 -32.38
CA LYS A 35 6.63 6.02 -32.81
C LYS A 35 7.60 6.57 -33.87
N CYS A 36 7.15 7.53 -34.68
CA CYS A 36 7.98 8.27 -35.64
C CYS A 36 8.99 9.23 -34.97
N ARG A 37 8.80 9.53 -33.68
CA ARG A 37 9.64 10.37 -32.82
C ARG A 37 10.42 9.57 -31.77
N ALA A 38 10.52 8.24 -31.89
CA ALA A 38 11.48 7.48 -31.09
C ALA A 38 12.89 8.08 -31.22
N ALA A 39 13.24 8.54 -32.43
CA ALA A 39 14.45 9.31 -32.72
C ALA A 39 14.57 10.70 -32.04
N ALA A 40 13.59 11.12 -31.25
CA ALA A 40 13.58 12.37 -30.49
C ALA A 40 13.59 12.16 -28.96
N LEU A 41 13.70 10.91 -28.48
CA LEU A 41 13.89 10.60 -27.05
C LEU A 41 15.30 10.98 -26.60
N THR A 42 15.49 12.25 -26.30
CA THR A 42 16.71 12.76 -25.66
C THR A 42 16.63 12.55 -24.15
N LEU A 43 17.78 12.58 -23.47
CA LEU A 43 17.81 12.58 -22.00
C LEU A 43 16.97 13.73 -21.41
N ALA A 44 16.98 14.90 -22.06
CA ALA A 44 16.15 16.04 -21.65
C ALA A 44 14.65 15.73 -21.77
N SER A 45 14.24 15.02 -22.82
CA SER A 45 12.86 14.57 -23.01
C SER A 45 12.43 13.59 -21.91
N LEU A 46 13.29 12.62 -21.54
CA LEU A 46 13.02 11.70 -20.44
C LEU A 46 12.95 12.40 -19.08
N ILE A 47 13.84 13.35 -18.82
CA ILE A 47 13.80 14.16 -17.61
C ILE A 47 12.50 14.97 -17.59
N ALA A 48 12.08 15.56 -18.71
CA ALA A 48 10.82 16.30 -18.79
C ALA A 48 9.60 15.39 -18.54
N LEU A 49 9.57 14.19 -19.14
CA LEU A 49 8.52 13.20 -18.89
C LEU A 49 8.49 12.77 -17.43
N PHE A 50 9.65 12.48 -16.84
CA PHE A 50 9.75 12.09 -15.45
C PHE A 50 9.36 13.23 -14.51
N SER A 51 9.81 14.45 -14.76
CA SER A 51 9.39 15.64 -14.02
C SER A 51 7.89 15.89 -14.16
N SER A 52 7.29 15.65 -15.33
CA SER A 52 5.84 15.75 -15.52
C SER A 52 5.09 14.66 -14.76
N LEU A 53 5.62 13.43 -14.75
CA LEU A 53 5.11 12.35 -13.91
C LEU A 53 5.14 12.79 -12.45
N LEU A 54 6.30 13.24 -11.94
CA LEU A 54 6.45 13.70 -10.55
C LEU A 54 5.57 14.92 -10.23
N ALA A 55 5.40 15.85 -11.16
CA ALA A 55 4.49 16.98 -11.00
C ALA A 55 3.03 16.52 -10.91
N SER A 56 2.64 15.48 -11.65
CA SER A 56 1.31 14.88 -11.50
C SER A 56 1.11 14.24 -10.13
N ILE A 57 2.18 13.73 -9.50
CA ILE A 57 2.17 13.29 -8.11
C ILE A 57 2.04 14.49 -7.17
N ALA A 58 2.80 15.55 -7.41
CA ALA A 58 2.81 16.77 -6.58
C ALA A 58 1.48 17.55 -6.63
N ASN A 59 0.75 17.49 -7.76
CA ASN A 59 -0.59 18.09 -7.88
C ASN A 59 -1.60 17.50 -6.87
N ASP A 60 -1.34 16.30 -6.35
CA ASP A 60 -1.98 15.84 -5.13
C ASP A 60 -1.15 16.33 -3.94
N ALA A 61 -1.52 17.51 -3.41
CA ALA A 61 -0.82 18.18 -2.32
C ALA A 61 -0.61 17.28 -1.08
N GLU A 62 -1.45 16.25 -0.90
CA GLU A 62 -1.24 15.28 0.16
C GLU A 62 -0.18 14.23 -0.18
N LEU A 63 0.01 13.85 -1.44
CA LEU A 63 1.02 12.87 -1.86
C LEU A 63 2.44 13.45 -1.91
N GLU A 64 2.59 14.75 -2.21
CA GLU A 64 3.91 15.42 -2.27
C GLU A 64 4.69 15.26 -0.96
N GLY A 65 4.00 15.32 0.18
CA GLY A 65 4.59 15.13 1.51
C GLY A 65 4.81 13.67 1.91
N LEU A 66 4.26 12.70 1.15
CA LEU A 66 4.27 11.27 1.51
C LEU A 66 5.29 10.47 0.69
N LEU A 67 5.57 10.89 -0.54
CA LEU A 67 6.43 10.16 -1.47
C LEU A 67 7.44 11.10 -2.13
N GLN A 68 8.72 10.80 -2.00
CA GLN A 68 9.82 11.49 -2.66
C GLN A 68 10.54 10.53 -3.58
N VAL A 69 10.71 10.94 -4.84
CA VAL A 69 11.48 10.17 -5.83
C VAL A 69 12.57 11.09 -6.40
N PRO A 70 13.79 11.07 -5.83
CA PRO A 70 14.85 12.00 -6.21
C PRO A 70 15.20 11.86 -7.69
N ILE A 71 15.15 12.92 -8.49
CA ILE A 71 15.53 12.85 -9.91
C ILE A 71 17.04 12.56 -10.00
N PRO A 72 17.48 11.55 -10.77
CA PRO A 72 18.90 11.32 -11.02
C PRO A 72 19.52 12.58 -11.63
N GLN A 73 20.48 13.19 -10.94
CA GLN A 73 21.17 14.37 -11.45
C GLN A 73 22.32 13.97 -12.37
N LEU A 74 22.51 14.74 -13.44
CA LEU A 74 23.73 14.68 -14.25
C LEU A 74 24.90 15.20 -13.41
N PRO A 75 26.08 14.57 -13.44
CA PRO A 75 27.28 15.24 -12.98
C PRO A 75 27.45 16.51 -13.79
N LEU A 76 27.39 17.67 -13.12
CA LEU A 76 27.35 19.00 -13.75
C LEU A 76 28.70 19.42 -14.39
N ASN A 77 29.73 18.57 -14.32
CA ASN A 77 31.09 18.95 -14.70
C ASN A 77 31.44 18.48 -16.12
N SER A 78 31.68 19.46 -16.97
CA SER A 78 32.00 19.42 -18.41
C SER A 78 33.33 18.76 -18.78
N ASP A 79 34.12 18.27 -17.82
CA ASP A 79 35.46 17.73 -18.06
C ASP A 79 35.52 16.20 -18.11
N LEU A 80 34.37 15.53 -18.09
CA LEU A 80 34.31 14.09 -18.30
C LEU A 80 34.61 13.79 -19.77
N SER A 81 35.82 13.31 -20.05
CA SER A 81 36.24 12.88 -21.38
C SER A 81 35.15 12.04 -22.08
N HIS A 82 34.99 12.25 -23.39
CA HIS A 82 33.90 11.71 -24.22
C HIS A 82 33.55 10.23 -23.96
N PHE A 83 34.53 9.41 -23.56
CA PHE A 83 34.35 8.00 -23.26
C PHE A 83 33.50 7.76 -21.99
N TYR A 84 33.76 8.50 -20.90
CA TYR A 84 33.01 8.40 -19.65
C TYR A 84 31.62 9.05 -19.75
N THR A 85 31.46 10.06 -20.59
CA THR A 85 30.17 10.72 -20.84
C THR A 85 29.15 9.73 -21.41
N SER A 86 29.57 8.80 -22.27
CA SER A 86 28.68 7.79 -22.88
C SER A 86 28.12 6.80 -21.84
N GLY A 87 28.97 6.28 -20.94
CA GLY A 87 28.59 5.34 -19.90
C GLY A 87 27.67 5.96 -18.84
N ILE A 88 27.96 7.19 -18.41
CA ILE A 88 27.13 7.92 -17.44
C ILE A 88 25.77 8.25 -18.03
N THR A 89 25.73 8.74 -19.27
CA THR A 89 24.48 9.04 -19.98
C THR A 89 23.62 7.79 -20.12
N ARG A 90 24.23 6.68 -20.56
CA ARG A 90 23.57 5.37 -20.67
C ARG A 90 22.97 4.93 -19.34
N TRP A 91 23.76 4.97 -18.27
CA TRP A 91 23.32 4.61 -16.93
C TRP A 91 22.13 5.46 -16.46
N LEU A 92 22.19 6.79 -16.62
CA LEU A 92 21.10 7.71 -16.27
C LEU A 92 19.83 7.42 -17.06
N PHE A 93 19.98 7.14 -18.36
CA PHE A 93 18.86 6.83 -19.23
C PHE A 93 18.14 5.56 -18.80
N HIS A 94 18.88 4.49 -18.49
CA HIS A 94 18.31 3.28 -17.90
C HIS A 94 17.59 3.56 -16.58
N GLN A 95 18.20 4.34 -15.68
CA GLN A 95 17.58 4.67 -14.39
C GLN A 95 16.27 5.42 -14.55
N LEU A 96 16.22 6.44 -15.41
CA LEU A 96 15.02 7.23 -15.65
C LEU A 96 13.91 6.38 -16.27
N ILE A 97 14.24 5.54 -17.25
CA ILE A 97 13.24 4.66 -17.86
C ILE A 97 12.74 3.62 -16.87
N SER A 98 13.63 2.97 -16.11
CA SER A 98 13.20 2.02 -15.08
C SER A 98 12.21 2.66 -14.10
N ARG A 99 12.51 3.88 -13.63
CA ARG A 99 11.63 4.60 -12.70
C ARG A 99 10.32 5.00 -13.35
N LEU A 100 10.37 5.54 -14.57
CA LEU A 100 9.19 5.85 -15.37
C LEU A 100 8.34 4.59 -15.51
N CYS A 101 8.82 3.52 -16.11
CA CYS A 101 8.06 2.29 -16.34
C CYS A 101 7.50 1.65 -15.06
N ILE A 102 8.26 1.73 -13.96
CA ILE A 102 7.82 1.17 -12.69
C ILE A 102 6.67 2.01 -12.08
N LEU A 103 6.77 3.34 -12.18
CA LEU A 103 5.80 4.28 -11.63
C LEU A 103 4.72 4.71 -12.65
N ASP A 104 4.85 4.33 -13.91
CA ASP A 104 3.97 4.74 -15.01
C ASP A 104 2.53 4.30 -14.73
N ASN A 105 1.58 5.08 -15.24
CA ASN A 105 0.13 5.07 -14.99
C ASN A 105 -0.36 5.71 -13.69
N CYS A 106 0.53 6.24 -12.83
CA CYS A 106 0.19 7.09 -11.68
C CYS A 106 -1.11 6.71 -10.95
N GLY A 107 -1.39 5.42 -10.79
CA GLY A 107 -2.48 4.93 -9.96
C GLY A 107 -2.26 5.22 -8.48
N LEU A 108 -1.43 6.22 -8.13
CA LEU A 108 -1.05 6.63 -6.79
C LEU A 108 -2.22 7.06 -5.94
N SER A 109 -3.33 7.46 -6.55
CA SER A 109 -4.60 7.64 -5.84
C SER A 109 -4.94 6.40 -5.02
N ARG A 110 -4.71 5.18 -5.52
CA ARG A 110 -4.93 3.92 -4.76
C ARG A 110 -3.91 3.70 -3.64
N TRP A 111 -2.70 4.24 -3.81
CA TRP A 111 -1.60 4.17 -2.85
C TRP A 111 -1.64 5.23 -1.77
N ARG A 112 -2.48 6.27 -1.91
CA ARG A 112 -2.57 7.35 -0.92
C ARG A 112 -2.73 6.85 0.50
N LEU A 113 -3.64 5.90 0.75
CA LEU A 113 -3.82 5.36 2.09
C LEU A 113 -2.59 4.56 2.56
N PRO A 114 -2.10 3.55 1.82
CA PRO A 114 -0.84 2.88 2.17
C PRO A 114 0.32 3.84 2.43
N LEU A 115 0.52 4.83 1.57
CA LEU A 115 1.59 5.84 1.71
C LEU A 115 1.41 6.69 2.97
N LEU A 116 0.17 7.07 3.30
CA LEU A 116 -0.15 7.79 4.54
C LEU A 116 0.18 6.93 5.77
N MET A 117 -0.24 5.66 5.77
CA MET A 117 0.12 4.71 6.84
C MET A 117 1.64 4.57 6.97
N LEU A 118 2.35 4.42 5.85
CA LEU A 118 3.81 4.33 5.85
C LEU A 118 4.49 5.59 6.39
N TYR A 119 3.99 6.76 6.03
CA TYR A 119 4.49 8.03 6.52
C TYR A 119 4.44 8.07 8.05
N TYR A 120 3.31 7.66 8.65
CA TYR A 120 3.17 7.60 10.11
C TYR A 120 3.99 6.48 10.75
N ILE A 121 3.99 5.27 10.18
CA ILE A 121 4.83 4.15 10.65
C ILE A 121 6.31 4.55 10.66
N ARG A 122 6.75 5.42 9.74
CA ARG A 122 8.13 5.92 9.63
C ARG A 122 8.40 7.20 10.44
N GLY A 123 7.50 7.55 11.37
CA GLY A 123 7.65 8.72 12.23
C GLY A 123 7.52 10.03 11.46
N ARG A 124 6.49 10.15 10.62
CA ARG A 124 6.19 11.32 9.78
C ARG A 124 7.31 11.67 8.80
N ARG A 125 7.91 10.63 8.19
CA ARG A 125 8.96 10.79 7.18
C ARG A 125 8.47 10.34 5.80
N PRO A 126 8.62 11.17 4.76
CA PRO A 126 8.23 10.81 3.41
C PRO A 126 8.97 9.56 2.95
N LEU A 127 8.29 8.68 2.22
CA LEU A 127 8.88 7.52 1.57
C LEU A 127 9.83 7.99 0.47
N VAL A 128 11.13 7.79 0.66
CA VAL A 128 12.13 8.16 -0.35
C VAL A 128 12.44 6.91 -1.19
N LEU A 129 12.15 6.95 -2.49
CA LEU A 129 12.48 5.89 -3.44
C LEU A 129 13.82 6.19 -4.13
N GLU A 130 14.88 5.62 -3.61
CA GLU A 130 16.24 5.73 -4.14
C GLU A 130 16.51 4.68 -5.23
N LYS A 131 17.68 4.76 -5.88
CA LYS A 131 18.14 3.79 -6.89
C LYS A 131 17.97 2.33 -6.43
N LYS A 132 18.35 2.02 -5.19
CA LYS A 132 18.31 0.65 -4.65
C LYS A 132 16.90 0.07 -4.65
N ASN A 133 15.88 0.90 -4.49
CA ASN A 133 14.48 0.47 -4.42
C ASN A 133 13.95 -0.03 -5.76
N PHE A 134 14.45 0.53 -6.86
CA PHE A 134 14.10 0.09 -8.21
C PHE A 134 14.90 -1.16 -8.64
N GLY A 135 15.92 -1.56 -7.87
CA GLY A 135 16.70 -2.78 -8.10
C GLY A 135 16.03 -4.07 -7.64
N VAL A 136 14.77 -4.01 -7.19
CA VAL A 136 13.97 -5.20 -6.80
C VAL A 136 13.60 -6.08 -8.00
N PHE A 137 13.77 -5.58 -9.22
CA PHE A 137 13.59 -6.34 -10.46
C PHE A 137 14.93 -6.51 -11.16
N ASP A 138 15.20 -7.72 -11.64
CA ASP A 138 16.41 -8.02 -12.41
C ASP A 138 16.42 -7.25 -13.74
N SER A 139 15.23 -6.99 -14.30
CA SER A 139 15.06 -6.14 -15.47
C SER A 139 13.72 -5.39 -15.44
N VAL A 140 13.61 -4.33 -16.24
CA VAL A 140 12.34 -3.62 -16.44
C VAL A 140 11.30 -4.51 -17.12
N ALA A 141 11.72 -5.42 -18.01
CA ALA A 141 10.82 -6.38 -18.63
C ALA A 141 10.15 -7.28 -17.56
N ASP A 142 10.92 -7.73 -16.56
CA ASP A 142 10.38 -8.51 -15.44
C ASP A 142 9.39 -7.69 -14.61
N ALA A 143 9.70 -6.40 -14.39
CA ALA A 143 8.80 -5.48 -13.70
C ALA A 143 7.46 -5.31 -14.46
N LEU A 144 7.51 -5.14 -15.79
CA LEU A 144 6.33 -4.93 -16.63
C LEU A 144 5.46 -6.19 -16.81
N ARG A 145 6.01 -7.38 -16.57
CA ARG A 145 5.22 -8.63 -16.49
C ARG A 145 4.39 -8.73 -15.22
N GLN A 146 4.68 -7.93 -14.20
CA GLN A 146 3.90 -7.90 -12.97
C GLN A 146 2.73 -6.90 -13.10
N PRO A 147 1.59 -7.18 -12.44
CA PRO A 147 0.52 -6.20 -12.28
C PRO A 147 1.05 -4.89 -11.67
N GLU A 148 0.48 -3.76 -12.09
CA GLU A 148 0.95 -2.42 -11.71
C GLU A 148 1.06 -2.25 -10.20
N ALA A 149 0.01 -2.60 -9.46
CA ALA A 149 -0.01 -2.45 -8.02
C ALA A 149 1.08 -3.29 -7.33
N LYS A 150 1.26 -4.53 -7.78
CA LYS A 150 2.32 -5.41 -7.27
C LYS A 150 3.70 -4.82 -7.53
N ARG A 151 3.93 -4.31 -8.75
CA ARG A 151 5.20 -3.69 -9.14
C ARG A 151 5.53 -2.47 -8.27
N GLN A 152 4.57 -1.57 -8.10
CA GLN A 152 4.71 -0.37 -7.28
C GLN A 152 4.99 -0.73 -5.82
N TRP A 153 4.23 -1.69 -5.26
CA TRP A 153 4.46 -2.14 -3.90
C TRP A 153 5.85 -2.73 -3.71
N SER A 154 6.32 -3.61 -4.60
CA SER A 154 7.66 -4.21 -4.49
C SER A 154 8.76 -3.16 -4.34
N VAL A 155 8.64 -2.03 -5.05
CA VAL A 155 9.58 -0.90 -4.92
C VAL A 155 9.40 -0.16 -3.60
N MET A 156 8.16 0.15 -3.22
CA MET A 156 7.86 0.88 -1.97
C MET A 156 8.23 0.08 -0.72
N SER A 157 7.94 -1.21 -0.70
CA SER A 157 8.20 -2.11 0.42
C SER A 157 9.69 -2.36 0.64
N HIS A 158 10.51 -2.19 -0.40
CA HIS A 158 11.97 -2.34 -0.28
C HIS A 158 12.59 -1.26 0.62
N CYS A 159 11.92 -0.12 0.81
CA CYS A 159 12.34 0.90 1.79
C CYS A 159 11.94 0.56 3.23
N LEU A 160 11.11 -0.46 3.43
CA LEU A 160 10.49 -0.74 4.72
C LEU A 160 11.20 -1.90 5.39
N GLN A 161 11.84 -1.61 6.50
CA GLN A 161 12.44 -2.62 7.36
C GLN A 161 11.69 -2.64 8.69
N LEU A 162 11.24 -3.83 9.07
CA LEU A 162 10.70 -4.14 10.38
C LEU A 162 11.87 -4.45 11.32
N SER A 163 11.98 -3.70 12.41
CA SER A 163 12.98 -3.96 13.44
C SER A 163 12.54 -5.14 14.30
N LEU A 164 13.18 -6.28 14.12
CA LEU A 164 12.91 -7.50 14.88
C LEU A 164 13.29 -7.32 16.35
N SER A 165 12.56 -7.97 17.26
CA SER A 165 12.85 -7.96 18.70
C SER A 165 14.26 -8.48 19.04
N GLN A 166 14.84 -9.31 18.16
CA GLN A 166 16.20 -9.84 18.29
C GLN A 166 17.30 -8.90 17.73
N GLY A 167 16.97 -7.63 17.44
CA GLY A 167 17.94 -6.65 16.95
C GLY A 167 18.24 -6.71 15.45
N GLY A 168 17.52 -7.56 14.70
CA GLY A 168 17.58 -7.62 13.24
C GLY A 168 16.65 -6.60 12.56
N ALA A 169 16.86 -6.37 11.27
CA ALA A 169 15.95 -5.62 10.42
C ALA A 169 15.54 -6.53 9.25
N GLN A 170 14.23 -6.73 9.06
CA GLN A 170 13.71 -7.57 7.99
C GLN A 170 12.85 -6.72 7.05
N PRO A 171 12.99 -6.87 5.72
CA PRO A 171 12.11 -6.18 4.80
C PRO A 171 10.63 -6.57 5.03
N VAL A 172 9.71 -5.61 4.90
CA VAL A 172 8.26 -5.88 4.99
C VAL A 172 7.81 -6.85 3.89
N MET A 173 8.47 -6.79 2.74
CA MET A 173 8.23 -7.70 1.63
C MET A 173 9.55 -8.24 1.10
N GLU A 174 9.64 -9.56 0.95
CA GLU A 174 10.80 -10.24 0.42
C GLU A 174 10.36 -11.36 -0.53
N TYR A 175 10.89 -11.39 -1.75
CA TYR A 175 10.62 -12.45 -2.75
C TYR A 175 9.12 -12.75 -2.97
N GLY A 176 8.29 -11.70 -3.10
CA GLY A 176 6.85 -11.88 -3.32
C GLY A 176 6.07 -12.31 -2.07
N ARG A 177 6.69 -12.29 -0.89
CA ARG A 177 6.05 -12.62 0.39
C ARG A 177 5.99 -11.39 1.27
N ILE A 178 4.93 -11.29 2.07
CA ILE A 178 4.83 -10.28 3.12
C ILE A 178 5.22 -10.90 4.46
N SER A 179 6.04 -10.17 5.19
CA SER A 179 6.44 -10.48 6.56
C SER A 179 5.22 -10.32 7.47
N SER A 180 4.77 -11.43 8.08
CA SER A 180 3.65 -11.39 9.01
C SER A 180 4.11 -10.85 10.37
N PRO A 181 3.52 -9.76 10.89
CA PRO A 181 3.87 -9.26 12.22
C PRO A 181 3.52 -10.23 13.35
N SER A 182 2.47 -11.03 13.19
CA SER A 182 2.02 -11.97 14.23
C SER A 182 2.82 -13.26 14.27
N ASN A 183 3.55 -13.57 13.19
CA ASN A 183 4.31 -14.80 13.09
C ASN A 183 5.51 -14.59 12.18
N ILE A 184 6.54 -13.95 12.74
CA ILE A 184 7.78 -13.49 12.08
C ILE A 184 8.50 -14.64 11.34
N ARG A 185 8.21 -15.89 11.72
CA ARG A 185 8.77 -17.08 11.08
C ARG A 185 8.01 -17.53 9.83
N HIS A 186 6.85 -16.93 9.53
CA HIS A 186 6.00 -17.30 8.42
C HIS A 186 5.87 -16.14 7.45
N HIS A 187 6.57 -16.30 6.33
CA HIS A 187 6.30 -15.52 5.14
C HIS A 187 4.95 -15.94 4.55
N LEU A 188 4.02 -14.99 4.45
CA LEU A 188 2.75 -15.23 3.79
C LEU A 188 2.97 -15.29 2.28
N ARG A 189 2.49 -16.37 1.66
CA ARG A 189 2.57 -16.58 0.21
C ARG A 189 1.39 -15.86 -0.42
N ILE A 190 1.72 -14.98 -1.37
CA ILE A 190 0.76 -14.11 -2.02
C ILE A 190 0.51 -14.65 -3.43
N ALA A 191 -0.71 -15.10 -3.67
CA ALA A 191 -1.19 -15.44 -5.00
C ALA A 191 -1.94 -14.25 -5.57
N VAL A 192 -1.44 -13.70 -6.68
CA VAL A 192 -2.11 -12.62 -7.40
C VAL A 192 -2.86 -13.22 -8.57
N ARG A 193 -4.17 -12.96 -8.64
CA ARG A 193 -5.02 -13.55 -9.67
C ARG A 193 -4.98 -12.72 -10.95
N ASP A 194 -5.00 -13.40 -12.08
CA ASP A 194 -5.20 -12.83 -13.41
C ASP A 194 -6.69 -12.79 -13.82
N SER A 195 -7.57 -13.31 -12.96
CA SER A 195 -9.02 -13.34 -13.12
C SER A 195 -9.72 -12.84 -11.86
N PRO A 196 -11.00 -12.42 -11.96
CA PRO A 196 -11.84 -12.21 -10.78
C PRO A 196 -11.84 -13.44 -9.87
N SER A 197 -11.85 -13.23 -8.54
CA SER A 197 -12.08 -14.32 -7.60
C SER A 197 -13.58 -14.63 -7.50
N PRO A 198 -13.99 -15.90 -7.38
CA PRO A 198 -15.40 -16.26 -7.13
C PRO A 198 -15.96 -15.64 -5.85
N LEU A 199 -15.10 -15.28 -4.89
CA LEU A 199 -15.51 -14.61 -3.64
C LEU A 199 -15.72 -13.10 -3.82
N CYS A 200 -15.20 -12.53 -4.90
CA CYS A 200 -15.15 -11.11 -5.18
C CYS A 200 -15.36 -10.86 -6.70
N PRO A 201 -16.48 -11.31 -7.30
CA PRO A 201 -16.66 -11.32 -8.75
C PRO A 201 -16.69 -9.90 -9.36
N ASP A 202 -17.16 -8.91 -8.60
CA ASP A 202 -17.48 -7.57 -9.11
C ASP A 202 -16.30 -6.58 -9.10
N ALA A 203 -15.13 -6.97 -8.58
CA ALA A 203 -14.06 -6.03 -8.21
C ALA A 203 -12.72 -6.21 -8.95
N PHE A 204 -12.71 -6.90 -10.09
CA PHE A 204 -11.45 -7.18 -10.78
C PHE A 204 -10.91 -5.95 -11.54
N ASP A 205 -9.83 -5.39 -11.03
CA ASP A 205 -8.96 -4.44 -11.74
C ASP A 205 -7.65 -5.17 -12.13
N PRO A 206 -7.34 -5.37 -13.43
CA PRO A 206 -6.09 -6.04 -13.83
C PRO A 206 -4.83 -5.26 -13.41
N LYS A 207 -4.94 -3.95 -13.14
CA LYS A 207 -3.84 -3.14 -12.61
C LYS A 207 -3.67 -3.30 -11.09
N ASP A 208 -4.73 -3.69 -10.39
CA ASP A 208 -4.76 -3.89 -8.94
C ASP A 208 -5.55 -5.15 -8.58
N PRO A 209 -5.03 -6.31 -9.03
CA PRO A 209 -5.78 -7.56 -9.06
C PRO A 209 -6.12 -8.07 -7.66
N THR A 210 -7.16 -8.89 -7.64
CA THR A 210 -7.54 -9.68 -6.46
C THR A 210 -6.37 -10.54 -5.99
N THR A 211 -6.19 -10.58 -4.68
CA THR A 211 -5.01 -11.18 -4.05
C THR A 211 -5.43 -12.17 -2.98
N GLU A 212 -4.84 -13.36 -3.00
CA GLU A 212 -5.12 -14.44 -2.06
C GLU A 212 -3.87 -14.74 -1.22
N ILE A 213 -4.07 -15.02 0.07
CA ILE A 213 -3.03 -15.46 0.98
C ILE A 213 -3.25 -16.94 1.31
N ASP A 214 -2.46 -17.80 0.65
CA ASP A 214 -2.62 -19.27 0.64
C ASP A 214 -2.72 -19.87 2.05
N GLN A 215 -1.96 -19.36 3.03
CA GLN A 215 -1.92 -19.94 4.37
C GLN A 215 -3.12 -19.58 5.25
N THR A 216 -3.92 -18.59 4.85
CA THR A 216 -4.97 -18.03 5.70
C THR A 216 -6.35 -18.12 5.05
N ASP A 217 -6.42 -18.63 3.81
CA ASP A 217 -7.62 -18.59 2.98
C ASP A 217 -8.27 -17.20 2.93
N THR A 218 -7.45 -16.15 2.98
CA THR A 218 -7.91 -14.75 2.92
C THR A 218 -7.78 -14.25 1.49
N VAL A 219 -8.88 -13.72 0.96
CA VAL A 219 -8.97 -13.08 -0.35
C VAL A 219 -9.23 -11.59 -0.16
N PHE A 220 -8.39 -10.76 -0.76
CA PHE A 220 -8.52 -9.31 -0.79
C PHE A 220 -9.00 -8.90 -2.16
N HIS A 221 -9.99 -8.01 -2.23
CA HIS A 221 -10.57 -7.56 -3.50
C HIS A 221 -9.52 -6.97 -4.43
N THR A 222 -8.56 -6.23 -3.87
CA THR A 222 -7.44 -5.63 -4.58
C THR A 222 -6.12 -5.87 -3.86
N TYR A 223 -5.02 -5.80 -4.61
CA TYR A 223 -3.67 -5.92 -4.08
C TYR A 223 -3.33 -4.75 -3.14
N SER A 224 -3.73 -3.53 -3.51
CA SER A 224 -3.57 -2.34 -2.67
C SER A 224 -4.33 -2.46 -1.35
N GLY A 225 -5.51 -3.10 -1.34
CA GLY A 225 -6.27 -3.41 -0.13
C GLY A 225 -5.54 -4.40 0.78
N MET A 226 -4.96 -5.45 0.21
CA MET A 226 -4.11 -6.37 0.96
C MET A 226 -2.95 -5.64 1.64
N VAL A 227 -2.30 -4.72 0.94
CA VAL A 227 -1.24 -3.88 1.53
C VAL A 227 -1.79 -2.99 2.64
N ALA A 228 -2.91 -2.30 2.42
CA ALA A 228 -3.51 -1.43 3.43
C ALA A 228 -3.87 -2.18 4.73
N PHE A 229 -4.47 -3.37 4.62
CA PHE A 229 -4.72 -4.23 5.78
C PHE A 229 -3.43 -4.69 6.47
N THR A 230 -2.39 -5.02 5.70
CA THR A 230 -1.09 -5.40 6.24
C THR A 230 -0.48 -4.25 7.03
N LEU A 231 -0.51 -3.04 6.50
CA LEU A 231 0.03 -1.85 7.16
C LEU A 231 -0.78 -1.44 8.39
N ALA A 232 -2.12 -1.56 8.34
CA ALA A 232 -2.96 -1.38 9.52
C ALA A 232 -2.58 -2.41 10.61
N GLY A 233 -2.41 -3.68 10.23
CA GLY A 233 -1.94 -4.73 11.14
C GLY A 233 -0.57 -4.46 11.74
N LEU A 234 0.37 -3.95 10.94
CA LEU A 234 1.70 -3.52 11.41
C LEU A 234 1.65 -2.31 12.35
N SER A 235 0.61 -1.49 12.23
CA SER A 235 0.36 -0.37 13.13
C SER A 235 -0.24 -0.82 14.46
N ARG A 236 -0.69 -2.09 14.61
CA ARG A 236 -1.05 -2.62 15.93
C ARG A 236 0.20 -2.70 16.79
N ARG A 237 0.13 -2.11 17.98
CA ARG A 237 1.05 -2.49 19.05
C ARG A 237 0.93 -4.00 19.25
N PRO A 238 2.04 -4.76 19.24
CA PRO A 238 1.95 -6.17 19.55
C PRO A 238 1.56 -6.30 21.03
N SER A 239 0.44 -6.95 21.29
CA SER A 239 0.00 -7.33 22.63
C SER A 239 0.86 -8.50 23.11
N GLY A 240 2.13 -8.25 23.46
CA GLY A 240 3.03 -9.29 23.96
C GLY A 240 4.43 -8.80 24.33
N ARG A 241 5.10 -9.50 25.24
CA ARG A 241 6.48 -9.21 25.69
C ARG A 241 7.54 -9.36 24.59
N ASP A 242 7.23 -10.07 23.50
CA ASP A 242 8.17 -10.37 22.41
C ASP A 242 8.01 -9.47 21.16
N ALA A 243 7.30 -8.36 21.31
CA ALA A 243 6.95 -7.40 20.27
C ALA A 243 8.16 -6.89 19.46
N ILE A 244 8.14 -7.11 18.14
CA ILE A 244 8.85 -6.29 17.14
C ILE A 244 8.48 -4.82 17.42
N ARG A 245 9.41 -4.07 18.00
CA ARG A 245 9.28 -2.61 18.07
C ARG A 245 9.93 -2.06 16.81
N PRO A 246 9.20 -1.49 15.83
CA PRO A 246 9.81 -0.46 15.00
C PRO A 246 10.42 0.56 15.97
N ARG A 247 11.74 0.77 15.86
CA ARG A 247 12.54 1.59 16.79
C ARG A 247 11.75 2.85 17.12
N ALA A 248 11.33 2.97 18.39
CA ALA A 248 10.30 3.91 18.85
C ALA A 248 10.54 5.30 18.27
N THR A 249 9.72 5.66 17.29
CA THR A 249 9.65 7.02 16.78
C THR A 249 8.49 7.70 17.51
N PRO A 250 8.63 8.96 17.95
CA PRO A 250 7.51 9.73 18.48
C PRO A 250 6.36 9.74 17.46
N GLY A 251 5.15 9.37 17.90
CA GLY A 251 3.95 9.28 17.04
C GLY A 251 3.38 7.88 16.80
N THR A 252 3.62 6.93 17.71
CA THR A 252 3.09 5.56 17.66
C THR A 252 1.57 5.57 17.49
N ALA A 253 1.05 4.81 16.51
CA ALA A 253 -0.38 4.59 16.38
C ALA A 253 -0.93 3.84 17.61
N VAL A 254 -2.07 4.32 18.12
CA VAL A 254 -2.85 3.64 19.15
C VAL A 254 -3.90 2.80 18.46
N SER A 255 -4.06 1.56 18.91
CA SER A 255 -5.09 0.65 18.43
C SER A 255 -6.07 0.35 19.55
N PHE A 256 -7.36 0.47 19.24
CA PHE A 256 -8.46 0.12 20.14
C PHE A 256 -9.23 -1.03 19.52
N LEU A 257 -9.31 -2.14 20.23
CA LEU A 257 -10.10 -3.29 19.83
C LEU A 257 -11.35 -3.34 20.71
N TRP A 258 -12.51 -3.32 20.07
CA TRP A 258 -13.79 -3.36 20.72
C TRP A 258 -14.62 -4.53 20.19
N PHE A 259 -15.41 -5.15 21.07
CA PHE A 259 -16.33 -6.24 20.72
C PHE A 259 -17.72 -5.96 21.27
N ALA A 260 -18.75 -6.07 20.42
CA ALA A 260 -20.13 -6.01 20.88
C ALA A 260 -20.45 -7.28 21.68
N ARG A 261 -20.65 -7.11 22.99
CA ARG A 261 -21.18 -8.18 23.85
C ARG A 261 -22.64 -8.48 23.48
N ASP A 262 -23.39 -7.45 23.08
CA ASP A 262 -24.77 -7.56 22.65
C ASP A 262 -24.92 -7.34 21.14
N ARG A 263 -25.60 -8.26 20.46
CA ARG A 263 -25.92 -8.14 19.03
C ARG A 263 -26.91 -7.03 18.75
N SER A 264 -27.75 -6.62 19.71
CA SER A 264 -28.67 -5.48 19.55
C SER A 264 -28.00 -4.11 19.69
N SER A 265 -26.73 -4.04 20.10
CA SER A 265 -26.07 -2.76 20.34
C SER A 265 -26.04 -1.87 19.10
N ALA A 266 -25.92 -0.55 19.31
CA ALA A 266 -25.90 0.42 18.22
C ALA A 266 -24.72 0.12 17.26
N ILE A 267 -23.56 -0.20 17.82
CA ILE A 267 -22.37 -0.59 17.02
C ILE A 267 -22.63 -1.89 16.27
N ALA A 268 -23.21 -2.92 16.89
CA ALA A 268 -23.48 -4.19 16.22
C ALA A 268 -24.46 -4.04 15.04
N ARG A 269 -25.43 -3.13 15.14
CA ARG A 269 -26.32 -2.77 14.01
C ARG A 269 -25.57 -2.00 12.94
N TRP A 270 -24.74 -1.04 13.32
CA TRP A 270 -23.93 -0.25 12.38
C TRP A 270 -22.93 -1.13 11.61
N VAL A 271 -22.18 -2.01 12.30
CA VAL A 271 -21.23 -2.93 11.66
C VAL A 271 -21.93 -3.79 10.61
N ARG A 272 -23.10 -4.35 10.92
CA ARG A 272 -23.90 -5.12 9.95
C ARG A 272 -24.31 -4.27 8.75
N ALA A 273 -24.86 -3.08 8.99
CA ALA A 273 -25.26 -2.17 7.92
C ALA A 273 -24.08 -1.82 7.00
N VAL A 274 -22.91 -1.55 7.57
CA VAL A 274 -21.71 -1.25 6.80
C VAL A 274 -21.20 -2.45 6.01
N LEU A 275 -21.25 -3.66 6.56
CA LEU A 275 -20.85 -4.87 5.85
C LEU A 275 -21.81 -5.25 4.72
N GLU A 276 -23.07 -4.85 4.80
CA GLU A 276 -24.10 -5.05 3.78
C GLU A 276 -24.08 -3.97 2.69
N TYR A 277 -23.66 -2.75 3.00
CA TYR A 277 -23.63 -1.64 2.05
C TYR A 277 -22.58 -1.84 0.96
N PRO A 278 -22.83 -1.52 -0.32
CA PRO A 278 -21.77 -1.56 -1.34
C PRO A 278 -20.60 -0.63 -0.97
N ALA A 279 -19.35 -1.08 -1.13
CA ALA A 279 -18.18 -0.26 -0.81
C ALA A 279 -18.14 1.05 -1.62
N SER A 280 -18.61 1.01 -2.87
CA SER A 280 -18.73 2.17 -3.77
C SER A 280 -19.77 3.20 -3.32
N ALA A 281 -20.72 2.82 -2.47
CA ALA A 281 -21.77 3.71 -1.98
C ALA A 281 -21.38 4.47 -0.70
N LEU A 282 -20.25 4.10 -0.08
CA LEU A 282 -19.73 4.81 1.08
C LEU A 282 -18.95 6.06 0.61
N PRO A 283 -19.12 7.22 1.25
CA PRO A 283 -18.41 8.45 0.89
C PRO A 283 -16.92 8.39 1.23
N MET A 284 -16.47 7.32 1.88
CA MET A 284 -15.10 7.10 2.33
C MET A 284 -14.42 6.03 1.47
N ARG A 285 -13.09 6.00 1.55
CA ARG A 285 -12.32 4.91 0.95
C ARG A 285 -12.44 3.66 1.81
N VAL A 286 -12.81 2.57 1.16
CA VAL A 286 -13.05 1.28 1.78
C VAL A 286 -12.24 0.21 1.05
N TYR A 287 -11.58 -0.65 1.81
CA TYR A 287 -10.88 -1.83 1.30
C TYR A 287 -11.50 -3.07 1.91
N ASP A 288 -11.81 -4.05 1.07
CA ASP A 288 -12.54 -5.23 1.47
C ASP A 288 -11.67 -6.49 1.40
N LYS A 289 -11.84 -7.38 2.39
CA LYS A 289 -11.32 -8.74 2.34
C LYS A 289 -12.35 -9.75 2.82
N VAL A 290 -12.25 -10.96 2.28
CA VAL A 290 -13.06 -12.11 2.62
C VAL A 290 -12.14 -13.18 3.17
N LEU A 291 -12.36 -13.58 4.42
CA LEU A 291 -11.70 -14.72 5.02
C LEU A 291 -12.59 -15.94 4.80
N ARG A 292 -12.12 -16.92 4.04
CA ARG A 292 -12.80 -18.20 3.90
C ARG A 292 -12.51 -19.01 5.15
N ARG A 293 -13.25 -18.74 6.22
CA ARG A 293 -13.12 -19.52 7.44
C ARG A 293 -13.84 -20.84 7.19
N GLY A 294 -13.06 -21.90 6.98
CA GLY A 294 -13.53 -23.24 7.31
C GLY A 294 -13.78 -23.26 8.82
N THR A 295 -14.96 -22.83 9.27
CA THR A 295 -15.33 -23.13 10.64
C THR A 295 -15.42 -24.64 10.72
N ASP A 296 -14.47 -25.26 11.41
CA ASP A 296 -14.58 -26.63 11.90
C ASP A 296 -15.63 -26.67 13.03
N ARG A 297 -16.79 -26.04 12.78
CA ARG A 297 -18.02 -26.40 13.48
C ARG A 297 -18.43 -27.71 12.85
N ARG A 298 -17.87 -28.80 13.37
CA ARG A 298 -18.47 -30.12 13.24
C ARG A 298 -19.83 -30.05 13.95
N SER A 299 -20.86 -29.61 13.24
CA SER A 299 -22.21 -30.00 13.58
C SER A 299 -22.30 -31.49 13.25
N VAL A 300 -22.09 -32.32 14.27
CA VAL A 300 -22.37 -33.76 14.18
C VAL A 300 -23.89 -33.86 14.15
N SER A 301 -24.46 -33.81 12.95
CA SER A 301 -25.81 -34.31 12.75
C SER A 301 -25.73 -35.84 12.70
N GLU A 302 -26.77 -36.53 13.17
CA GLU A 302 -26.88 -38.00 13.11
C GLU A 302 -26.76 -38.59 11.69
N ARG A 303 -26.74 -37.73 10.64
CA ARG A 303 -26.66 -38.12 9.22
C ARG A 303 -25.33 -37.79 8.53
N GLY A 304 -24.31 -37.38 9.28
CA GLY A 304 -22.97 -37.11 8.74
C GLY A 304 -22.46 -35.70 9.05
N THR A 305 -21.14 -35.54 8.92
CA THR A 305 -20.42 -34.30 9.19
C THR A 305 -20.57 -33.36 8.00
N SER A 306 -21.40 -32.31 8.12
CA SER A 306 -21.47 -31.23 7.14
C SER A 306 -20.63 -30.06 7.64
N ILE A 307 -19.58 -29.69 6.91
CA ILE A 307 -18.77 -28.49 7.19
C ILE A 307 -19.47 -27.30 6.51
N GLU A 308 -20.17 -26.46 7.30
CA GLU A 308 -20.69 -25.18 6.80
C GLU A 308 -19.52 -24.20 6.67
N ILE A 309 -19.08 -23.93 5.43
CA ILE A 309 -18.06 -22.92 5.15
C ILE A 309 -18.73 -21.55 5.23
N ARG A 310 -18.43 -20.79 6.28
CA ARG A 310 -18.86 -19.39 6.41
C ARG A 310 -17.72 -18.45 6.04
N ASN A 311 -17.95 -17.66 5.01
CA ASN A 311 -17.05 -16.58 4.65
C ASN A 311 -17.22 -15.43 5.64
N SER A 312 -16.14 -15.02 6.30
CA SER A 312 -16.11 -13.85 7.17
C SER A 312 -15.65 -12.63 6.37
N ARG A 313 -16.49 -11.61 6.25
CA ARG A 313 -16.17 -10.35 5.58
C ARG A 313 -15.53 -9.37 6.55
N TYR A 314 -14.55 -8.63 6.06
CA TYR A 314 -13.91 -7.54 6.77
C TYR A 314 -13.76 -6.34 5.86
N ARG A 315 -13.89 -5.15 6.44
CA ARG A 315 -13.61 -3.90 5.73
C ARG A 315 -12.67 -3.03 6.52
N LEU A 316 -11.79 -2.36 5.81
CA LEU A 316 -10.93 -1.30 6.33
C LEU A 316 -11.45 0.03 5.79
N ILE A 317 -11.90 0.88 6.69
CA ILE A 317 -12.53 2.16 6.41
C ILE A 317 -11.60 3.26 6.88
N VAL A 318 -11.30 4.21 5.99
CA VAL A 318 -10.52 5.40 6.36
C VAL A 318 -11.45 6.45 6.94
N VAL A 319 -11.21 6.85 8.18
CA VAL A 319 -12.14 7.71 8.92
C VAL A 319 -11.67 9.16 8.93
N THR A 320 -10.36 9.40 9.05
CA THR A 320 -9.78 10.75 8.89
C THR A 320 -8.38 10.69 8.30
N THR A 321 -8.11 11.61 7.38
CA THR A 321 -6.80 11.91 6.82
C THR A 321 -6.59 13.42 6.84
N SER A 322 -6.23 13.99 8.00
CA SER A 322 -5.80 15.39 8.03
C SER A 322 -4.28 15.45 8.01
N THR A 323 -3.72 15.70 6.83
CA THR A 323 -2.30 16.05 6.70
C THR A 323 -1.98 17.35 7.43
N GLN A 324 -2.92 18.31 7.44
CA GLN A 324 -2.76 19.61 8.11
C GLN A 324 -2.62 19.50 9.63
N HIS A 325 -3.22 18.49 10.26
CA HIS A 325 -3.10 18.26 11.72
C HIS A 325 -2.26 17.03 12.04
N GLY A 326 -1.66 16.40 11.03
CA GLY A 326 -0.71 15.31 11.19
C GLY A 326 -1.26 14.10 11.95
N HIS A 327 -2.54 13.77 11.77
CA HIS A 327 -3.09 12.52 12.28
C HIS A 327 -3.86 11.74 11.21
N PHE A 328 -3.87 10.43 11.39
CA PHE A 328 -4.54 9.46 10.56
C PHE A 328 -5.36 8.53 11.45
N ALA A 329 -6.58 8.22 11.03
CA ALA A 329 -7.32 7.14 11.64
C ALA A 329 -8.04 6.25 10.61
N CYS A 330 -8.00 4.95 10.86
CA CYS A 330 -8.79 3.98 10.14
C CYS A 330 -9.46 3.00 11.09
N VAL A 331 -10.47 2.32 10.58
CA VAL A 331 -11.30 1.39 11.32
C VAL A 331 -11.40 0.11 10.52
N THR A 332 -11.10 -1.02 11.17
CA THR A 332 -11.42 -2.34 10.62
C THR A 332 -12.71 -2.86 11.27
N VAL A 333 -13.64 -3.29 10.44
CA VAL A 333 -14.89 -3.97 10.84
C VAL A 333 -14.87 -5.40 10.34
N GLY A 334 -15.52 -6.31 11.05
CA GLY A 334 -15.67 -7.72 10.66
C GLY A 334 -17.06 -8.28 10.96
N ASP A 335 -17.34 -9.48 10.44
CA ASP A 335 -18.63 -10.17 10.66
C ASP A 335 -18.90 -10.55 12.13
N TYR A 336 -17.85 -10.73 12.93
CA TYR A 336 -17.98 -10.63 14.37
C TYR A 336 -18.06 -9.15 14.68
N PRO A 337 -19.08 -8.64 15.40
CA PRO A 337 -19.30 -7.20 15.62
C PRO A 337 -18.17 -6.60 16.46
N SER A 338 -17.01 -6.49 15.83
CA SER A 338 -15.75 -6.07 16.36
C SER A 338 -15.30 -4.87 15.57
N LEU A 339 -14.84 -3.88 16.30
CA LEU A 339 -14.37 -2.62 15.76
C LEU A 339 -12.93 -2.46 16.19
N ASP A 340 -12.04 -2.37 15.21
CA ASP A 340 -10.61 -2.19 15.41
C ASP A 340 -10.22 -0.81 14.91
N ILE A 341 -10.04 0.13 15.82
CA ILE A 341 -9.72 1.52 15.51
C ILE A 341 -8.22 1.69 15.59
N TYR A 342 -7.65 2.38 14.62
CA TYR A 342 -6.26 2.78 14.58
C TYR A 342 -6.23 4.28 14.48
N THR A 343 -5.49 4.94 15.35
CA THR A 343 -5.28 6.39 15.24
C THR A 343 -3.85 6.76 15.60
N THR A 344 -3.29 7.70 14.87
CA THR A 344 -2.00 8.32 15.20
C THR A 344 -2.18 9.62 15.98
N GLU A 345 -3.43 10.03 16.25
CA GLU A 345 -3.73 11.13 17.12
C GLU A 345 -3.29 10.77 18.55
N GLN A 346 -2.76 11.73 19.30
CA GLN A 346 -2.48 11.52 20.72
C GLN A 346 -3.72 11.82 21.56
N PRO A 347 -3.80 11.31 22.81
CA PRO A 347 -4.85 11.73 23.73
C PRO A 347 -4.99 13.26 23.75
N PRO A 348 -6.20 13.81 23.72
CA PRO A 348 -7.48 13.16 24.04
C PRO A 348 -8.25 12.54 22.84
N PHE A 349 -7.64 12.35 21.67
CA PHE A 349 -8.27 11.73 20.49
C PHE A 349 -9.54 12.44 19.96
N THR A 350 -9.63 13.76 20.14
CA THR A 350 -10.82 14.56 19.80
C THR A 350 -11.20 14.42 18.32
N ALA A 351 -10.22 14.47 17.41
CA ALA A 351 -10.48 14.41 15.98
C ALA A 351 -10.93 13.01 15.55
N THR A 352 -10.31 11.97 16.10
CA THR A 352 -10.71 10.57 15.88
C THR A 352 -12.12 10.35 16.42
N ARG A 353 -12.43 10.87 17.61
CA ARG A 353 -13.79 10.81 18.19
C ARG A 353 -14.82 11.48 17.29
N ALA A 354 -14.56 12.70 16.85
CA ALA A 354 -15.47 13.43 15.97
C ALA A 354 -15.69 12.68 14.66
N ALA A 355 -14.63 12.14 14.07
CA ALA A 355 -14.71 11.39 12.82
C ALA A 355 -15.48 10.07 13.00
N LEU A 356 -15.32 9.37 14.13
CA LEU A 356 -16.12 8.21 14.48
C LEU A 356 -17.58 8.58 14.77
N GLN A 357 -17.86 9.71 15.41
CA GLN A 357 -19.24 10.18 15.63
C GLN A 357 -19.96 10.45 14.31
N MET A 358 -19.27 11.06 13.33
CA MET A 358 -19.81 11.26 11.98
C MET A 358 -20.03 9.94 11.26
N LEU A 359 -19.14 8.96 11.45
CA LEU A 359 -19.19 7.67 10.78
C LEU A 359 -20.23 6.70 11.38
N LEU A 360 -20.19 6.54 12.70
CA LEU A 360 -20.95 5.56 13.48
C LEU A 360 -22.29 6.11 13.99
N GLY A 361 -22.41 7.44 14.08
CA GLY A 361 -23.42 8.12 14.88
C GLY A 361 -22.99 8.28 16.34
N GLN A 362 -23.59 9.25 17.03
CA GLN A 362 -23.23 9.64 18.39
C GLN A 362 -23.26 8.46 19.38
N GLN A 363 -24.36 7.70 19.40
CA GLN A 363 -24.58 6.61 20.36
C GLN A 363 -23.50 5.52 20.24
N ALA A 364 -23.16 5.13 19.02
CA ALA A 364 -22.15 4.10 18.78
C ALA A 364 -20.74 4.59 19.11
N ALA A 365 -20.39 5.83 18.75
CA ALA A 365 -19.09 6.38 19.07
C ALA A 365 -18.86 6.57 20.58
N ASP A 366 -19.90 6.95 21.33
CA ASP A 366 -19.82 7.03 22.78
C ASP A 366 -19.62 5.63 23.39
N GLU A 367 -20.36 4.60 22.96
CA GLU A 367 -20.20 3.21 23.45
C GLU A 367 -18.77 2.67 23.25
N VAL A 368 -18.13 2.95 22.11
CA VAL A 368 -16.72 2.60 21.88
C VAL A 368 -15.81 3.28 22.91
N TRP A 369 -15.98 4.58 23.14
CA TRP A 369 -15.07 5.36 23.99
C TRP A 369 -15.29 5.19 25.49
N TRP A 370 -16.51 4.96 25.95
CA TRP A 370 -16.79 4.66 27.36
C TRP A 370 -16.08 3.38 27.81
N SER A 371 -16.07 2.34 26.95
CA SER A 371 -15.39 1.08 27.24
C SER A 371 -13.86 1.20 27.40
N LEU A 372 -13.26 2.30 26.90
CA LEU A 372 -11.83 2.55 27.04
C LEU A 372 -11.42 3.22 28.34
N VAL A 373 -12.38 3.85 29.03
CA VAL A 373 -12.14 4.63 30.25
C VAL A 373 -12.48 3.82 31.50
N ASP A 374 -13.49 2.94 31.43
CA ASP A 374 -13.99 2.19 32.59
C ASP A 374 -13.25 0.86 32.86
N ASP A 375 -12.60 0.28 31.85
CA ASP A 375 -11.72 -0.88 32.09
C ASP A 375 -10.34 -0.36 32.51
N GLU A 376 -9.98 -0.50 33.80
CA GLU A 376 -8.57 -0.51 34.27
C GLU A 376 -7.73 -1.62 33.57
N HIS A 377 -8.37 -2.43 32.73
CA HIS A 377 -7.79 -3.42 31.84
C HIS A 377 -7.70 -3.00 30.37
N VAL A 378 -8.10 -1.78 30.02
CA VAL A 378 -7.67 -1.17 28.77
C VAL A 378 -6.20 -0.88 28.96
N THR A 379 -5.36 -1.73 28.38
CA THR A 379 -3.95 -1.43 28.16
C THR A 379 -3.85 -0.23 27.22
N VAL A 380 -4.11 0.98 27.74
CA VAL A 380 -3.56 2.22 27.22
C VAL A 380 -2.08 2.16 27.52
N HIS A 381 -1.34 1.41 26.70
CA HIS A 381 0.09 1.63 26.65
C HIS A 381 0.25 3.03 26.06
N VAL A 382 0.72 4.01 26.82
CA VAL A 382 1.19 5.28 26.27
C VAL A 382 2.56 5.05 25.64
#